data_AF-A0A9E0VFJ2-F1
#
_entry.id   AF-A0A9E0VFJ2-F1
#
_cell.length_a   1.000
_cell.length_b   1.000
_cell.length_c   1.000
_cell.angle_alpha   90.00
_cell.angle_beta   90.00
_cell.angle_gamma   90.00
#
_symmetry.space_group_name_H-M   'P 1'
#
loop_
_entity.id
_entity.type
_entity.pdbx_description
1 polymer ?
#
loop_
_entity_poly.entity_id
_entity_poly.type
_entity_poly.pdbx_seq_one_letter_code
_entity_poly.pdbx_strand_id
1 'polypeptide(L)'
;MKDLTLINSFRQRHRFLIRALQIGPLEIKVARRYWKLLRRLEETAFIEYSDDFVSLSAKGKELTEKYAERLFRDVPEDRDTLLVTAFKKPEKDPVKKEQKEILFLRFLERAPRATEIIRGAGPIIPRLLEKNWIRQDEGVYSLTETGAEVLKDRPPPEVDPDSVYLAALRQKQREKLQNKGDEFMTLYCQGLTLEKISRLHNLTRERVRHILKAAPNYEERLAAYKQEKIERRNLKEAERKLKRMEKNLGARFPEQIARMWDRKKNRGLDPLRLRPGSNLKAWFICPEYRHSWLGKIGSVVRSWMTGTSGCPVCAGRLEKPKKQKTLTEAFPEMVEQFWSYEKNELDPQKLTLGSNRMAWFLCRRHDYEWHSPICLTVYQSWKQERSGCRVCSKLIDRLLPYRNPRLMETYPAEIARLWDYPKNEMNLLDPARLTIHSSHYAWYRCPVDGFEWVTRAGYISKLWKAGKPGCPVCRGARRAGEKSLRAGYPEFVADLWWTRKNKALGLLPEVLLPETRREAWFRCPKDGTKWFSSIRYLVNNYWKKGRNGCPVCEAA
;
A
#
# COMPACT_ATOMS: atom_id res chain seq x y z
N MET A 1 -17.57 17.10 -13.59
CA MET A 1 -17.64 18.42 -14.27
C MET A 1 -16.29 19.14 -14.40
N LYS A 2 -15.39 19.15 -13.39
CA LYS A 2 -14.05 19.77 -13.52
C LYS A 2 -13.11 19.10 -14.54
N ASP A 3 -13.33 17.82 -14.86
CA ASP A 3 -12.47 17.08 -15.79
C ASP A 3 -12.81 17.28 -17.27
N LEU A 4 -14.08 17.46 -17.62
CA LEU A 4 -14.51 17.73 -19.01
C LEU A 4 -14.03 19.11 -19.50
N THR A 5 -13.98 20.11 -18.61
CA THR A 5 -13.41 21.44 -18.90
C THR A 5 -11.91 21.39 -19.16
N LEU A 6 -11.18 20.51 -18.48
CA LEU A 6 -9.73 20.33 -18.68
C LEU A 6 -9.45 19.65 -20.02
N ILE A 7 -10.23 18.61 -20.34
CA ILE A 7 -10.15 17.86 -21.61
C ILE A 7 -10.54 18.73 -22.80
N ASN A 8 -11.59 19.55 -22.68
CA ASN A 8 -12.01 20.46 -23.75
C ASN A 8 -11.03 21.63 -23.93
N SER A 9 -10.47 22.17 -22.85
CA SER A 9 -9.36 23.14 -22.90
C SER A 9 -8.11 22.54 -23.58
N PHE A 10 -7.81 21.25 -23.32
CA PHE A 10 -6.69 20.56 -23.97
C PHE A 10 -6.97 20.33 -25.47
N ARG A 11 -8.17 19.88 -25.85
CA ARG A 11 -8.58 19.69 -27.25
C ARG A 11 -8.55 21.01 -28.04
N GLN A 12 -8.98 22.12 -27.46
CA GLN A 12 -8.87 23.45 -28.08
C GLN A 12 -7.42 23.88 -28.28
N ARG A 13 -6.56 23.73 -27.26
CA ARG A 13 -5.13 24.07 -27.36
C ARG A 13 -4.38 23.17 -28.35
N HIS A 14 -4.73 21.89 -28.42
CA HIS A 14 -4.14 20.94 -29.36
C HIS A 14 -4.56 21.23 -30.81
N ARG A 15 -5.84 21.57 -31.06
CA ARG A 15 -6.31 22.01 -32.40
C ARG A 15 -5.69 23.33 -32.83
N PHE A 16 -5.51 24.27 -31.89
CA PHE A 16 -4.82 25.54 -32.14
C PHE A 16 -3.35 25.32 -32.51
N LEU A 17 -2.65 24.41 -31.83
CA LEU A 17 -1.25 24.07 -32.15
C LEU A 17 -1.10 23.35 -33.50
N ILE A 18 -2.01 22.43 -33.86
CA ILE A 18 -1.99 21.77 -35.17
C ILE A 18 -2.19 22.81 -36.30
N ARG A 19 -3.14 23.73 -36.14
CA ARG A 19 -3.32 24.84 -37.09
C ARG A 19 -2.11 25.76 -37.12
N ALA A 20 -1.51 26.08 -35.98
CA ALA A 20 -0.35 26.96 -35.92
C ALA A 20 0.92 26.32 -36.53
N LEU A 21 1.11 25.00 -36.39
CA LEU A 21 2.16 24.23 -37.07
C LEU A 21 1.98 24.16 -38.59
N GLN A 22 0.75 24.33 -39.10
CA GLN A 22 0.45 24.44 -40.53
C GLN A 22 0.71 25.86 -41.09
N ILE A 23 0.81 26.89 -40.24
CA ILE A 23 0.83 28.30 -40.65
C ILE A 23 2.24 28.93 -40.57
N GLY A 24 3.20 28.35 -39.84
CA GLY A 24 4.58 28.86 -39.80
C GLY A 24 5.37 28.49 -38.55
N PRO A 25 6.64 28.91 -38.44
CA PRO A 25 7.56 28.40 -37.44
C PRO A 25 7.17 28.84 -36.02
N LEU A 26 6.76 27.89 -35.19
CA LEU A 26 6.55 28.09 -33.75
C LEU A 26 7.89 28.09 -33.00
N GLU A 27 8.03 28.99 -32.02
CA GLU A 27 9.19 29.07 -31.13
C GLU A 27 9.47 27.73 -30.41
N ILE A 28 10.75 27.34 -30.39
CA ILE A 28 11.32 26.14 -29.76
C ILE A 28 10.86 25.93 -28.30
N LYS A 29 10.57 27.02 -27.57
CA LYS A 29 10.06 26.98 -26.19
C LYS A 29 8.67 26.33 -26.08
N VAL A 30 7.79 26.56 -27.06
CA VAL A 30 6.43 26.01 -27.07
C VAL A 30 6.47 24.52 -27.39
N ALA A 31 7.29 24.12 -28.37
CA ALA A 31 7.51 22.72 -28.72
C ALA A 31 8.10 21.89 -27.56
N ARG A 32 9.13 22.40 -26.85
CA ARG A 32 9.72 21.72 -25.68
C ARG A 32 8.75 21.61 -24.49
N ARG A 33 7.93 22.64 -24.24
CA ARG A 33 6.89 22.57 -23.19
C ARG A 33 5.81 21.55 -23.54
N TYR A 34 5.43 21.48 -24.81
CA TYR A 34 4.45 20.51 -25.30
C TYR A 34 4.96 19.07 -25.22
N TRP A 35 6.20 18.81 -25.62
CA TRP A 35 6.81 17.48 -25.54
C TRP A 35 6.95 16.96 -24.10
N LYS A 36 7.31 17.85 -23.15
CA LYS A 36 7.32 17.50 -21.71
C LYS A 36 5.92 17.27 -21.14
N LEU A 37 4.89 17.94 -21.68
CA LEU A 37 3.50 17.75 -21.27
C LEU A 37 2.96 16.41 -21.80
N LEU A 38 3.27 16.05 -23.05
CA LEU A 38 2.93 14.77 -23.66
C LEU A 38 3.52 13.58 -22.89
N ARG A 39 4.82 13.62 -22.54
CA ARG A 39 5.44 12.57 -21.71
C ARG A 39 4.76 12.41 -20.35
N ARG A 40 4.38 13.51 -19.69
CA ARG A 40 3.69 13.46 -18.40
C ARG A 40 2.30 12.85 -18.50
N LEU A 41 1.63 13.03 -19.62
CA LEU A 41 0.31 12.44 -19.89
C LEU A 41 0.41 10.95 -20.26
N GLU A 42 1.45 10.51 -20.97
CA GLU A 42 1.75 9.09 -21.20
C GLU A 42 2.12 8.34 -19.91
N GLU A 43 2.81 9.00 -18.98
CA GLU A 43 3.16 8.43 -17.66
C GLU A 43 1.95 8.34 -16.70
N THR A 44 0.88 9.09 -16.96
CA THR A 44 -0.36 9.10 -16.16
C THR A 44 -1.48 8.41 -16.93
N ALA A 45 -1.39 7.09 -17.06
CA ALA A 45 -2.39 6.26 -17.72
C ALA A 45 -3.80 6.46 -17.13
N PHE A 46 -4.61 7.30 -17.77
CA PHE A 46 -6.06 7.39 -17.56
C PHE A 46 -6.76 8.07 -18.75
N ILE A 47 -6.68 7.48 -19.95
CA ILE A 47 -7.61 7.81 -21.04
C ILE A 47 -7.89 6.50 -21.80
N GLU A 48 -9.13 6.02 -21.72
CA GLU A 48 -9.61 4.93 -22.57
C GLU A 48 -9.50 5.35 -24.04
N TYR A 49 -8.89 4.47 -24.83
CA TYR A 49 -8.53 4.66 -26.22
C TYR A 49 -9.79 4.92 -27.08
N SER A 50 -9.89 6.11 -27.69
CA SER A 50 -10.72 6.32 -28.88
C SER A 50 -9.82 6.35 -30.11
N ASP A 51 -10.20 5.67 -31.18
CA ASP A 51 -9.40 5.50 -32.41
C ASP A 51 -8.99 6.84 -33.07
N ASP A 52 -9.78 7.90 -32.87
CA ASP A 52 -9.46 9.27 -33.29
C ASP A 52 -8.19 9.84 -32.61
N PHE A 53 -7.88 9.43 -31.38
CA PHE A 53 -6.70 9.88 -30.65
C PHE A 53 -5.44 9.17 -31.15
N VAL A 54 -5.56 7.91 -31.56
CA VAL A 54 -4.45 7.13 -32.14
C VAL A 54 -4.04 7.74 -33.47
N SER A 55 -4.98 8.12 -34.35
CA SER A 55 -4.66 8.73 -35.65
C SER A 55 -4.09 10.15 -35.53
N LEU A 56 -4.60 10.98 -34.61
CA LEU A 56 -4.07 12.31 -34.33
C LEU A 56 -2.70 12.26 -33.64
N SER A 57 -2.47 11.26 -32.77
CA SER A 57 -1.15 11.05 -32.16
C SER A 57 -0.15 10.56 -33.18
N ALA A 58 -0.51 9.66 -34.10
CA ALA A 58 0.39 9.13 -35.12
C ALA A 58 0.76 10.21 -36.15
N LYS A 59 -0.21 10.98 -36.63
CA LYS A 59 0.04 12.09 -37.58
C LYS A 59 0.74 13.27 -36.91
N GLY A 60 0.48 13.50 -35.63
CA GLY A 60 1.21 14.46 -34.80
C GLY A 60 2.64 14.01 -34.52
N LYS A 61 2.88 12.71 -34.29
CA LYS A 61 4.21 12.12 -34.10
C LYS A 61 5.00 12.18 -35.41
N GLU A 62 4.38 11.79 -36.52
CA GLU A 62 4.96 11.89 -37.86
C GLU A 62 5.30 13.33 -38.23
N LEU A 63 4.40 14.30 -38.01
CA LEU A 63 4.71 15.72 -38.26
C LEU A 63 5.78 16.25 -37.30
N THR A 64 5.77 15.84 -36.03
CA THR A 64 6.80 16.26 -35.06
C THR A 64 8.14 15.61 -35.38
N GLU A 65 8.17 14.36 -35.81
CA GLU A 65 9.37 13.63 -36.27
C GLU A 65 9.87 14.21 -37.59
N LYS A 66 9.01 14.57 -38.55
CA LYS A 66 9.41 15.19 -39.82
C LYS A 66 9.88 16.64 -39.65
N TYR A 67 9.29 17.40 -38.71
CA TYR A 67 9.75 18.75 -38.33
C TYR A 67 11.00 18.68 -37.45
N ALA A 68 11.11 17.66 -36.58
CA ALA A 68 12.31 17.35 -35.81
C ALA A 68 13.45 16.91 -36.74
N GLU A 69 13.24 16.01 -37.70
CA GLU A 69 14.22 15.60 -38.70
C GLU A 69 14.63 16.74 -39.65
N ARG A 70 13.82 17.80 -39.76
CA ARG A 70 14.19 19.06 -40.43
C ARG A 70 14.98 20.02 -39.53
N LEU A 71 14.73 20.03 -38.23
CA LEU A 71 15.42 20.89 -37.23
C LEU A 71 16.68 20.25 -36.62
N PHE A 72 16.75 18.92 -36.60
CA PHE A 72 17.77 18.11 -35.93
C PHE A 72 18.64 17.32 -36.91
N ARG A 73 18.50 17.55 -38.23
CA ARG A 73 19.41 16.96 -39.23
C ARG A 73 20.87 17.33 -38.99
N ASP A 74 21.12 18.40 -38.23
CA ASP A 74 22.46 18.94 -38.00
C ASP A 74 22.94 18.97 -36.53
N VAL A 75 22.23 18.34 -35.57
CA VAL A 75 22.61 18.41 -34.14
C VAL A 75 22.85 17.02 -33.53
N PRO A 76 24.11 16.60 -33.30
CA PRO A 76 24.41 15.33 -32.63
C PRO A 76 24.26 15.43 -31.09
N GLU A 77 23.33 14.66 -30.51
CA GLU A 77 22.86 14.79 -29.12
C GLU A 77 23.88 14.46 -28.00
N ASP A 78 25.02 13.83 -28.28
CA ASP A 78 25.98 13.40 -27.23
C ASP A 78 27.22 14.30 -27.03
N ARG A 79 27.56 15.19 -28.00
CA ARG A 79 28.74 16.08 -27.88
C ARG A 79 28.45 17.40 -27.14
N ASP A 80 27.19 17.83 -27.10
CA ASP A 80 26.83 19.18 -26.67
C ASP A 80 26.86 19.40 -25.16
N THR A 81 26.59 18.38 -24.35
CA THR A 81 26.66 18.53 -22.88
C THR A 81 28.08 18.83 -22.40
N LEU A 82 29.11 18.28 -23.09
CA LEU A 82 30.52 18.54 -22.83
C LEU A 82 30.94 19.94 -23.29
N LEU A 83 30.43 20.41 -24.44
CA LEU A 83 30.67 21.76 -24.96
C LEU A 83 30.07 22.85 -24.05
N VAL A 84 28.87 22.64 -23.50
CA VAL A 84 28.24 23.57 -22.54
C VAL A 84 29.10 23.74 -21.29
N THR A 85 29.67 22.65 -20.74
CA THR A 85 30.59 22.75 -19.60
C THR A 85 31.91 23.41 -19.98
N ALA A 86 32.40 23.20 -21.20
CA ALA A 86 33.62 23.82 -21.68
C ALA A 86 33.47 25.35 -21.69
N PHE A 87 32.40 25.91 -22.26
CA PHE A 87 32.21 27.36 -22.38
C PHE A 87 31.81 28.09 -21.08
N LYS A 88 31.34 27.37 -20.07
CA LYS A 88 30.93 27.95 -18.76
C LYS A 88 32.09 28.40 -17.88
N LYS A 89 33.25 27.73 -17.96
CA LYS A 89 34.41 28.05 -17.09
C LYS A 89 35.22 29.21 -17.69
N PRO A 90 35.60 30.24 -16.92
CA PRO A 90 36.56 31.23 -17.40
C PRO A 90 37.93 30.58 -17.62
N GLU A 91 38.61 30.96 -18.71
CA GLU A 91 39.97 30.49 -19.04
C GLU A 91 40.97 31.64 -18.79
N LYS A 92 42.05 31.35 -18.06
CA LYS A 92 43.05 32.35 -17.65
C LYS A 92 44.23 32.44 -18.62
N ASP A 93 44.55 31.32 -19.29
CA ASP A 93 45.61 31.24 -20.29
C ASP A 93 45.17 31.97 -21.59
N PRO A 94 45.91 33.00 -22.05
CA PRO A 94 45.53 33.79 -23.22
C PRO A 94 45.35 32.97 -24.49
N VAL A 95 46.21 31.97 -24.72
CA VAL A 95 46.19 31.13 -25.92
C VAL A 95 44.98 30.20 -25.89
N LYS A 96 44.72 29.56 -24.75
CA LYS A 96 43.55 28.68 -24.58
C LYS A 96 42.24 29.45 -24.59
N LYS A 97 42.25 30.69 -24.11
CA LYS A 97 41.10 31.61 -24.11
C LYS A 97 40.70 31.96 -25.55
N GLU A 98 41.67 32.25 -26.41
CA GLU A 98 41.45 32.52 -27.83
C GLU A 98 41.00 31.26 -28.59
N GLN A 99 41.62 30.09 -28.33
CA GLN A 99 41.17 28.81 -28.90
C GLN A 99 39.71 28.49 -28.56
N LYS A 100 39.29 28.81 -27.34
CA LYS A 100 37.93 28.61 -26.86
C LYS A 100 36.93 29.57 -27.52
N GLU A 101 37.35 30.79 -27.82
CA GLU A 101 36.58 31.76 -28.61
C GLU A 101 36.37 31.25 -30.04
N ILE A 102 37.43 30.77 -30.69
CA ILE A 102 37.36 30.17 -32.04
C ILE A 102 36.46 28.93 -32.06
N LEU A 103 36.58 28.06 -31.05
CA LEU A 103 35.72 26.88 -30.91
C LEU A 103 34.23 27.27 -30.80
N PHE A 104 33.94 28.39 -30.12
CA PHE A 104 32.59 28.93 -30.00
C PHE A 104 32.08 29.55 -31.31
N LEU A 105 32.93 30.24 -32.07
CA LEU A 105 32.58 30.74 -33.40
C LEU A 105 32.25 29.61 -34.38
N ARG A 106 33.05 28.53 -34.40
CA ARG A 106 32.78 27.32 -35.21
C ARG A 106 31.48 26.63 -34.82
N PHE A 107 31.17 26.65 -33.52
CA PHE A 107 29.88 26.16 -33.04
C PHE A 107 28.72 27.04 -33.54
N LEU A 108 28.84 28.37 -33.47
CA LEU A 108 27.83 29.29 -33.97
C LEU A 108 27.64 29.20 -35.49
N GLU A 109 28.70 28.96 -36.26
CA GLU A 109 28.64 28.70 -37.70
C GLU A 109 27.72 27.51 -38.02
N ARG A 110 27.84 26.44 -37.24
CA ARG A 110 27.10 25.19 -37.45
C ARG A 110 25.72 25.19 -36.82
N ALA A 111 25.54 25.89 -35.70
CA ALA A 111 24.33 25.83 -34.88
C ALA A 111 23.95 27.20 -34.27
N PRO A 112 23.61 28.21 -35.10
CA PRO A 112 23.37 29.59 -34.65
C PRO A 112 22.17 29.76 -33.69
N ARG A 113 21.29 28.74 -33.60
CA ARG A 113 20.06 28.77 -32.78
C ARG A 113 20.16 27.99 -31.45
N ALA A 114 21.35 27.55 -31.05
CA ALA A 114 21.54 26.70 -29.88
C ALA A 114 21.49 27.47 -28.53
N THR A 115 20.29 27.92 -28.17
CA THR A 115 20.01 28.82 -27.04
C THR A 115 20.50 28.38 -25.65
N GLU A 116 20.63 27.08 -25.37
CA GLU A 116 21.14 26.59 -24.08
C GLU A 116 22.66 26.73 -23.94
N ILE A 117 23.40 26.54 -25.03
CA ILE A 117 24.87 26.69 -25.06
C ILE A 117 25.23 28.17 -24.99
N ILE A 118 24.52 29.00 -25.77
CA ILE A 118 24.63 30.46 -25.76
C ILE A 118 24.40 31.00 -24.34
N ARG A 119 23.35 30.55 -23.63
CA ARG A 119 23.12 30.95 -22.23
C ARG A 119 24.25 30.51 -21.28
N GLY A 120 24.90 29.38 -21.55
CA GLY A 120 26.03 28.87 -20.77
C GLY A 120 27.36 29.57 -21.07
N ALA A 121 27.51 30.19 -22.24
CA ALA A 121 28.72 30.86 -22.70
C ALA A 121 28.79 32.36 -22.28
N GLY A 122 28.03 32.75 -21.25
CA GLY A 122 27.91 34.13 -20.77
C GLY A 122 29.23 34.92 -20.62
N PRO A 123 30.36 34.33 -20.18
CA PRO A 123 31.63 35.05 -20.09
C PRO A 123 32.33 35.31 -21.44
N ILE A 124 31.96 34.57 -22.49
CA ILE A 124 32.59 34.61 -23.82
C ILE A 124 31.84 35.58 -24.74
N ILE A 125 30.51 35.59 -24.67
CA ILE A 125 29.64 36.37 -25.57
C ILE A 125 29.98 37.88 -25.59
N PRO A 126 30.13 38.58 -24.46
CA PRO A 126 30.45 40.02 -24.47
C PRO A 126 31.75 40.34 -25.23
N ARG A 127 32.79 39.52 -25.04
CA ARG A 127 34.08 39.70 -25.71
C ARG A 127 34.00 39.53 -27.22
N LEU A 128 33.17 38.58 -27.67
CA LEU A 128 32.98 38.34 -29.10
C LEU A 128 32.16 39.45 -29.76
N LEU A 129 31.21 40.04 -29.04
CA LEU A 129 30.48 41.25 -29.47
C LEU A 129 31.41 42.47 -29.53
N GLU A 130 32.28 42.67 -28.52
CA GLU A 130 33.28 43.75 -28.50
C GLU A 130 34.27 43.66 -29.68
N LYS A 131 34.71 42.44 -30.00
CA LYS A 131 35.57 42.16 -31.16
C LYS A 131 34.84 42.26 -32.51
N ASN A 132 33.53 42.53 -32.49
CA ASN A 132 32.65 42.50 -33.65
C ASN A 132 32.65 41.15 -34.39
N TRP A 133 33.01 40.03 -33.76
CA TRP A 133 33.06 38.69 -34.38
C TRP A 133 31.68 38.01 -34.46
N ILE A 134 30.75 38.43 -33.60
CA ILE A 134 29.36 37.99 -33.62
C ILE A 134 28.44 39.20 -33.51
N ARG A 135 27.22 39.08 -34.00
CA ARG A 135 26.14 40.05 -33.80
C ARG A 135 24.92 39.38 -33.17
N GLN A 136 24.06 40.18 -32.56
CA GLN A 136 22.83 39.71 -31.93
C GLN A 136 21.63 40.44 -32.52
N ASP A 137 20.80 39.69 -33.27
CA ASP A 137 19.57 40.18 -33.88
C ASP A 137 18.39 39.41 -33.28
N GLU A 138 17.41 40.12 -32.69
CA GLU A 138 16.20 39.52 -32.08
C GLU A 138 16.46 38.35 -31.09
N GLY A 139 17.60 38.37 -30.41
CA GLY A 139 17.98 37.33 -29.45
C GLY A 139 18.65 36.09 -30.07
N VAL A 140 18.95 36.12 -31.37
CA VAL A 140 19.75 35.12 -32.09
C VAL A 140 21.15 35.67 -32.31
N TYR A 141 22.17 34.84 -32.07
CA TYR A 141 23.56 35.21 -32.34
C TYR A 141 24.01 34.63 -33.68
N SER A 142 24.63 35.46 -34.52
CA SER A 142 25.20 35.04 -35.79
C SER A 142 26.61 35.58 -35.95
N LEU A 143 27.41 34.96 -36.82
CA LEU A 143 28.71 35.47 -37.22
C LEU A 143 28.55 36.75 -38.04
N THR A 144 29.47 37.69 -37.85
CA THR A 144 29.68 38.85 -38.74
C THR A 144 30.67 38.47 -39.84
N GLU A 145 30.88 39.36 -40.82
CA GLU A 145 31.90 39.17 -41.86
C GLU A 145 33.30 38.99 -41.26
N THR A 146 33.67 39.83 -40.28
CA THR A 146 34.95 39.71 -39.58
C THR A 146 35.08 38.41 -38.78
N GLY A 147 34.00 37.94 -38.15
CA GLY A 147 33.99 36.65 -37.46
C GLY A 147 34.13 35.46 -38.42
N ALA A 148 33.56 35.57 -39.62
CA ALA A 148 33.70 34.56 -40.67
C ALA A 148 35.12 34.55 -41.27
N GLU A 149 35.76 35.71 -41.45
CA GLU A 149 37.16 35.82 -41.89
C GLU A 149 38.12 35.18 -40.88
N VAL A 150 37.93 35.44 -39.57
CA VAL A 150 38.72 34.81 -38.50
C VAL A 150 38.64 33.28 -38.53
N LEU A 151 37.50 32.71 -38.95
CA LEU A 151 37.35 31.26 -39.12
C LEU A 151 38.03 30.71 -40.37
N LYS A 152 38.11 31.50 -41.44
CA LYS A 152 38.81 31.16 -42.69
C LYS A 152 40.33 31.15 -42.48
N ASP A 153 40.87 32.13 -41.76
CA ASP A 153 42.32 32.25 -41.50
C ASP A 153 42.85 31.22 -40.49
N ARG A 154 41.96 30.53 -39.78
CA ARG A 154 42.32 29.57 -38.71
C ARG A 154 41.58 28.26 -38.87
N PRO A 155 41.81 27.49 -39.95
CA PRO A 155 41.12 26.22 -40.21
C PRO A 155 41.21 25.26 -39.01
N PRO A 156 40.21 24.38 -38.82
CA PRO A 156 40.28 23.43 -37.72
C PRO A 156 41.52 22.53 -37.92
N PRO A 157 42.23 22.15 -36.84
CA PRO A 157 43.33 21.21 -36.98
C PRO A 157 42.79 19.93 -37.64
N GLU A 158 43.47 19.44 -38.68
CA GLU A 158 43.14 18.14 -39.28
C GLU A 158 43.28 17.07 -38.20
N VAL A 159 42.13 16.55 -37.74
CA VAL A 159 42.10 15.46 -36.77
C VAL A 159 42.12 14.16 -37.57
N ASP A 160 43.28 13.51 -37.62
CA ASP A 160 43.40 12.15 -38.14
C ASP A 160 42.45 11.21 -37.37
N PRO A 161 41.38 10.69 -38.00
CA PRO A 161 40.42 9.80 -37.37
C PRO A 161 41.03 8.49 -36.85
N ASP A 162 42.19 8.11 -37.42
CA ASP A 162 42.96 6.90 -37.15
C ASP A 162 44.19 7.15 -36.26
N SER A 163 44.28 8.36 -35.69
CA SER A 163 45.27 8.68 -34.66
C SER A 163 45.28 7.61 -33.55
N VAL A 164 46.45 6.98 -33.36
CA VAL A 164 46.71 5.97 -32.32
C VAL A 164 46.19 6.40 -30.94
N TYR A 165 46.26 7.71 -30.64
CA TYR A 165 45.77 8.28 -29.41
C TYR A 165 44.23 8.21 -29.26
N LEU A 166 43.48 8.53 -30.31
CA LEU A 166 42.01 8.47 -30.28
C LEU A 166 41.50 7.03 -30.24
N ALA A 167 42.18 6.10 -30.93
CA ALA A 167 41.90 4.68 -30.84
C ALA A 167 42.09 4.15 -29.41
N ALA A 168 43.23 4.49 -28.77
CA ALA A 168 43.51 4.12 -27.39
C ALA A 168 42.50 4.72 -26.40
N LEU A 169 42.06 5.96 -26.62
CA LEU A 169 41.03 6.59 -25.78
C LEU A 169 39.67 5.90 -25.91
N ARG A 170 39.24 5.56 -27.14
CA ARG A 170 37.99 4.82 -27.39
C ARG A 170 38.03 3.43 -26.76
N GLN A 171 39.17 2.74 -26.85
CA GLN A 171 39.37 1.45 -26.19
C GLN A 171 39.21 1.56 -24.67
N LYS A 172 39.90 2.52 -24.03
CA LYS A 172 39.79 2.74 -22.58
C LYS A 172 38.37 3.10 -22.12
N GLN A 173 37.61 3.81 -22.95
CA GLN A 173 36.20 4.11 -22.67
C GLN A 173 35.31 2.87 -22.80
N ARG A 174 35.58 2.00 -23.79
CA ARG A 174 34.86 0.74 -23.99
C ARG A 174 35.10 -0.23 -22.83
N GLU A 175 36.34 -0.37 -22.38
CA GLU A 175 36.71 -1.21 -21.23
C GLU A 175 35.99 -0.75 -19.95
N LYS A 176 35.97 0.57 -19.68
CA LYS A 176 35.23 1.13 -18.54
C LYS A 176 33.74 0.83 -18.61
N LEU A 177 33.16 0.89 -19.81
CA LEU A 177 31.74 0.60 -20.01
C LEU A 177 31.45 -0.90 -19.81
N GLN A 178 32.32 -1.79 -20.31
CA GLN A 178 32.23 -3.24 -20.14
C GLN A 178 32.34 -3.64 -18.67
N ASN A 179 33.30 -3.10 -17.93
CA ASN A 179 33.47 -3.39 -16.50
C ASN A 179 32.23 -2.98 -15.69
N LYS A 180 31.66 -1.81 -16.01
CA LYS A 180 30.43 -1.35 -15.37
C LYS A 180 29.21 -2.18 -15.80
N GLY A 181 29.21 -2.66 -17.05
CA GLY A 181 28.23 -3.61 -17.55
C GLY A 181 28.28 -4.93 -16.81
N ASP A 182 29.49 -5.47 -16.57
CA ASP A 182 29.72 -6.71 -15.84
C ASP A 182 29.25 -6.62 -14.38
N GLU A 183 29.56 -5.52 -13.70
CA GLU A 183 29.05 -5.21 -12.36
C GLU A 183 27.51 -5.23 -12.34
N PHE A 184 26.87 -4.53 -13.28
CA PHE A 184 25.41 -4.46 -13.34
C PHE A 184 24.79 -5.82 -13.67
N MET A 185 25.43 -6.59 -14.55
CA MET A 185 24.96 -7.92 -14.93
C MET A 185 25.02 -8.88 -13.73
N THR A 186 26.08 -8.80 -12.94
CA THR A 186 26.22 -9.55 -11.69
C THR A 186 25.10 -9.21 -10.70
N LEU A 187 24.83 -7.93 -10.47
CA LEU A 187 23.71 -7.47 -9.63
C LEU A 187 22.34 -7.93 -10.17
N TYR A 188 22.16 -7.90 -11.48
CA TYR A 188 20.91 -8.35 -12.12
C TYR A 188 20.70 -9.86 -11.96
N CYS A 189 21.75 -10.67 -12.15
CA CYS A 189 21.72 -12.11 -11.92
C CYS A 189 21.49 -12.47 -10.44
N GLN A 190 21.94 -11.64 -9.50
CA GLN A 190 21.59 -11.76 -8.07
C GLN A 190 20.11 -11.46 -7.76
N GLY A 191 19.34 -10.98 -8.75
CA GLY A 191 17.90 -10.76 -8.66
C GLY A 191 17.48 -9.32 -8.37
N LEU A 192 18.39 -8.35 -8.50
CA LEU A 192 18.03 -6.93 -8.42
C LEU A 192 17.28 -6.51 -9.69
N THR A 193 16.26 -5.66 -9.53
CA THR A 193 15.56 -5.07 -10.68
C THR A 193 16.34 -3.89 -11.24
N LEU A 194 16.05 -3.54 -12.49
CA LEU A 194 16.62 -2.36 -13.14
C LEU A 194 16.37 -1.08 -12.34
N GLU A 195 15.22 -0.94 -11.65
CA GLU A 195 14.96 0.21 -10.77
C GLU A 195 15.88 0.25 -9.54
N LYS A 196 16.17 -0.92 -8.95
CA LYS A 196 17.08 -1.00 -7.79
C LYS A 196 18.50 -0.62 -8.18
N ILE A 197 18.99 -1.16 -9.30
CA ILE A 197 20.32 -0.82 -9.84
C ILE A 197 20.37 0.67 -10.20
N SER A 198 19.31 1.21 -10.81
CA SER A 198 19.17 2.64 -11.12
C SER A 198 19.32 3.53 -9.88
N ARG A 199 18.67 3.18 -8.76
CA ARG A 199 18.79 3.92 -7.50
C ARG A 199 20.18 3.79 -6.86
N LEU A 200 20.76 2.58 -6.86
CA LEU A 200 22.08 2.33 -6.27
C LEU A 200 23.18 3.15 -6.96
N HIS A 201 23.10 3.30 -8.28
CA HIS A 201 24.12 4.01 -9.06
C HIS A 201 23.72 5.43 -9.45
N ASN A 202 22.57 5.93 -8.98
CA ASN A 202 22.01 7.24 -9.34
C ASN A 202 21.96 7.49 -10.86
N LEU A 203 21.50 6.48 -11.61
CA LEU A 203 21.36 6.52 -13.07
C LEU A 203 19.90 6.36 -13.47
N THR A 204 19.53 6.80 -14.68
CA THR A 204 18.21 6.48 -15.24
C THR A 204 18.11 4.99 -15.58
N ARG A 205 16.88 4.46 -15.60
CA ARG A 205 16.62 3.05 -15.93
C ARG A 205 17.12 2.69 -17.33
N GLU A 206 16.97 3.61 -18.29
CA GLU A 206 17.44 3.45 -19.67
C GLU A 206 18.97 3.37 -19.71
N ARG A 207 19.66 4.20 -18.92
CA ARG A 207 21.12 4.19 -18.85
C ARG A 207 21.64 2.90 -18.23
N VAL A 208 20.98 2.38 -17.20
CA VAL A 208 21.29 1.05 -16.63
C VAL A 208 21.10 -0.05 -17.68
N ARG A 209 20.00 -0.03 -18.44
CA ARG A 209 19.75 -1.00 -19.52
C ARG A 209 20.83 -0.96 -20.59
N HIS A 210 21.27 0.24 -20.99
CA HIS A 210 22.35 0.41 -21.96
C HIS A 210 23.68 -0.14 -21.43
N ILE A 211 24.04 0.17 -20.18
CA ILE A 211 25.27 -0.33 -19.55
C ILE A 211 25.25 -1.85 -19.42
N LEU A 212 24.12 -2.44 -19.02
CA LEU A 212 23.93 -3.88 -18.94
C LEU A 212 24.22 -4.59 -20.28
N LYS A 213 23.71 -4.07 -21.39
CA LYS A 213 23.95 -4.63 -22.73
C LYS A 213 25.42 -4.57 -23.16
N ALA A 214 26.22 -3.69 -22.55
CA ALA A 214 27.65 -3.60 -22.81
C ALA A 214 28.47 -4.61 -22.00
N ALA A 215 27.85 -5.41 -21.11
CA ALA A 215 28.53 -6.44 -20.36
C ALA A 215 29.13 -7.51 -21.29
N PRO A 216 30.30 -8.08 -20.96
CA PRO A 216 30.82 -9.25 -21.65
C PRO A 216 29.83 -10.41 -21.61
N ASN A 217 29.62 -11.06 -22.75
CA ASN A 217 28.74 -12.22 -22.94
C ASN A 217 27.31 -12.00 -22.38
N TYR A 218 26.78 -10.78 -22.54
CA TYR A 218 25.48 -10.39 -22.00
C TYR A 218 24.34 -11.36 -22.37
N GLU A 219 24.23 -11.77 -23.64
CA GLU A 219 23.14 -12.63 -24.10
C GLU A 219 23.22 -14.04 -23.47
N GLU A 220 24.40 -14.63 -23.41
CA GLU A 220 24.63 -15.94 -22.79
C GLU A 220 24.31 -15.92 -21.29
N ARG A 221 24.79 -14.90 -20.58
CA ARG A 221 24.52 -14.74 -19.14
C ARG A 221 23.04 -14.48 -18.87
N LEU A 222 22.38 -13.70 -19.72
CA LEU A 222 20.94 -13.46 -19.61
C LEU A 222 20.14 -14.74 -19.86
N ALA A 223 20.53 -15.54 -20.84
CA ALA A 223 19.91 -16.84 -21.13
C ALA A 223 20.09 -17.80 -19.94
N ALA A 224 21.31 -17.94 -19.43
CA ALA A 224 21.61 -18.77 -18.26
C ALA A 224 20.79 -18.35 -17.03
N TYR A 225 20.72 -17.04 -16.73
CA TYR A 225 19.89 -16.53 -15.63
C TYR A 225 18.40 -16.83 -15.82
N LYS A 226 17.87 -16.67 -17.03
CA LYS A 226 16.46 -16.99 -17.33
C LYS A 226 16.19 -18.49 -17.15
N GLN A 227 17.11 -19.34 -17.59
CA GLN A 227 17.00 -20.79 -17.46
C GLN A 227 17.02 -21.23 -15.99
N GLU A 228 17.98 -20.73 -15.21
CA GLU A 228 18.07 -21.00 -13.77
C GLU A 228 16.78 -20.57 -13.04
N LYS A 229 16.19 -19.45 -13.44
CA LYS A 229 14.93 -18.96 -12.86
C LYS A 229 13.75 -19.89 -13.17
N ILE A 230 13.70 -20.48 -14.36
CA ILE A 230 12.70 -21.49 -14.75
C ILE A 230 12.90 -22.76 -13.92
N GLU A 231 14.14 -23.26 -13.84
CA GLU A 231 14.48 -24.45 -13.05
C GLU A 231 14.13 -24.29 -11.58
N ARG A 232 14.48 -23.14 -10.98
CA ARG A 232 14.11 -22.81 -9.59
C ARG A 232 12.59 -22.78 -9.38
N ARG A 233 11.82 -22.33 -10.38
CA ARG A 233 10.35 -22.36 -10.33
C ARG A 233 9.82 -23.78 -10.40
N ASN A 234 10.37 -24.60 -11.31
CA ASN A 234 9.99 -25.99 -11.48
C ASN A 234 10.32 -26.82 -10.23
N LEU A 235 11.47 -26.59 -9.60
CA LEU A 235 11.86 -27.22 -8.34
C LEU A 235 10.86 -26.89 -7.22
N LYS A 236 10.52 -25.60 -7.05
CA LYS A 236 9.51 -25.18 -6.07
C LYS A 236 8.14 -25.79 -6.32
N GLU A 237 7.77 -25.99 -7.58
CA GLU A 237 6.52 -26.65 -7.94
C GLU A 237 6.56 -28.16 -7.63
N ALA A 238 7.67 -28.82 -7.92
CA ALA A 238 7.91 -30.22 -7.57
C ALA A 238 7.87 -30.44 -6.05
N GLU A 239 8.53 -29.58 -5.26
CA GLU A 239 8.48 -29.60 -3.79
C GLU A 239 7.05 -29.44 -3.26
N ARG A 240 6.28 -28.50 -3.82
CA ARG A 240 4.86 -28.31 -3.45
C ARG A 240 4.02 -29.53 -3.80
N LYS A 241 4.29 -30.18 -4.94
CA LYS A 241 3.62 -31.40 -5.36
C LYS A 241 3.93 -32.55 -4.38
N LEU A 242 5.19 -32.74 -4.01
CA LEU A 242 5.62 -33.74 -3.03
C LEU A 242 4.93 -33.51 -1.67
N LYS A 243 4.96 -32.28 -1.14
CA LYS A 243 4.29 -31.92 0.11
C LYS A 243 2.77 -32.13 0.09
N ARG A 244 2.13 -32.03 -1.08
CA ARG A 244 0.71 -32.38 -1.23
C ARG A 244 0.49 -33.89 -1.16
N MET A 245 1.40 -34.68 -1.73
CA MET A 245 1.37 -36.15 -1.76
C MET A 245 1.60 -36.77 -0.37
N GLU A 246 2.45 -36.19 0.48
CA GLU A 246 2.65 -36.63 1.88
C GLU A 246 1.35 -36.61 2.70
N LYS A 247 0.39 -35.77 2.32
CA LYS A 247 -0.91 -35.64 2.98
C LYS A 247 -1.98 -36.55 2.39
N ASN A 248 -1.64 -37.38 1.41
CA ASN A 248 -2.57 -38.31 0.80
C ASN A 248 -2.76 -39.56 1.69
N LEU A 249 -3.82 -40.30 1.42
CA LEU A 249 -4.33 -41.41 2.22
C LEU A 249 -3.26 -42.49 2.41
N GLY A 250 -2.64 -42.93 1.33
CA GLY A 250 -1.60 -43.96 1.38
C GLY A 250 -0.33 -43.51 2.10
N ALA A 251 0.01 -42.21 2.04
CA ALA A 251 1.19 -41.68 2.71
C ALA A 251 0.96 -41.48 4.23
N ARG A 252 -0.25 -41.05 4.64
CA ARG A 252 -0.58 -40.86 6.07
C ARG A 252 -0.96 -42.14 6.80
N PHE A 253 -1.51 -43.13 6.09
CA PHE A 253 -2.04 -44.37 6.69
C PHE A 253 -1.50 -45.61 5.95
N PRO A 254 -0.17 -45.78 5.81
CA PRO A 254 0.41 -46.85 5.01
C PRO A 254 0.05 -48.25 5.55
N GLU A 255 0.08 -48.43 6.87
CA GLU A 255 -0.23 -49.70 7.51
C GLU A 255 -1.71 -50.10 7.37
N GLN A 256 -2.63 -49.16 7.62
CA GLN A 256 -4.06 -49.40 7.50
C GLN A 256 -4.44 -49.68 6.05
N ILE A 257 -3.84 -48.96 5.09
CA ILE A 257 -4.06 -49.21 3.66
C ILE A 257 -3.51 -50.58 3.27
N ALA A 258 -2.30 -50.96 3.69
CA ALA A 258 -1.74 -52.28 3.41
C ALA A 258 -2.64 -53.41 3.95
N ARG A 259 -3.18 -53.23 5.16
CA ARG A 259 -3.97 -54.26 5.85
C ARG A 259 -5.43 -54.34 5.39
N MET A 260 -6.04 -53.20 5.05
CA MET A 260 -7.50 -53.08 4.95
C MET A 260 -8.01 -52.64 3.58
N TRP A 261 -7.16 -52.24 2.64
CA TRP A 261 -7.60 -51.81 1.30
C TRP A 261 -7.83 -53.00 0.37
N ASP A 262 -9.01 -53.09 -0.26
CA ASP A 262 -9.30 -54.15 -1.24
C ASP A 262 -8.71 -53.79 -2.62
N ARG A 263 -7.46 -54.21 -2.89
CA ARG A 263 -6.80 -53.93 -4.18
C ARG A 263 -7.55 -54.51 -5.39
N LYS A 264 -8.24 -55.65 -5.23
CA LYS A 264 -8.94 -56.32 -6.34
C LYS A 264 -10.19 -55.57 -6.74
N LYS A 265 -10.92 -55.00 -5.78
CA LYS A 265 -12.17 -54.25 -6.01
C LYS A 265 -11.95 -52.76 -6.27
N ASN A 266 -10.85 -52.18 -5.80
CA ASN A 266 -10.50 -50.77 -6.00
C ASN A 266 -9.61 -50.54 -7.22
N ARG A 267 -9.82 -51.29 -8.31
CA ARG A 267 -9.05 -51.09 -9.56
C ARG A 267 -9.20 -49.65 -10.03
N GLY A 268 -8.07 -48.99 -10.32
CA GLY A 268 -8.03 -47.59 -10.73
C GLY A 268 -8.04 -46.57 -9.59
N LEU A 269 -8.20 -46.99 -8.33
CA LEU A 269 -8.05 -46.12 -7.17
C LEU A 269 -6.67 -46.31 -6.53
N ASP A 270 -5.86 -45.26 -6.59
CA ASP A 270 -4.54 -45.20 -5.96
C ASP A 270 -4.61 -44.46 -4.61
N PRO A 271 -4.42 -45.14 -3.46
CA PRO A 271 -4.38 -44.50 -2.15
C PRO A 271 -3.36 -43.35 -2.05
N LEU A 272 -2.26 -43.38 -2.80
CA LEU A 272 -1.26 -42.31 -2.83
C LEU A 272 -1.74 -41.05 -3.53
N ARG A 273 -2.87 -41.10 -4.23
CA ARG A 273 -3.51 -39.95 -4.90
C ARG A 273 -4.81 -39.50 -4.22
N LEU A 274 -5.29 -40.22 -3.21
CA LEU A 274 -6.55 -39.94 -2.53
C LEU A 274 -6.34 -39.13 -1.25
N ARG A 275 -7.29 -38.27 -0.89
CA ARG A 275 -7.26 -37.53 0.38
C ARG A 275 -7.90 -38.34 1.51
N PRO A 276 -7.35 -38.34 2.75
CA PRO A 276 -7.96 -39.04 3.87
C PRO A 276 -9.40 -38.63 4.19
N GLY A 277 -9.77 -37.36 3.96
CA GLY A 277 -11.12 -36.85 4.18
C GLY A 277 -12.06 -36.98 2.96
N SER A 278 -11.69 -37.77 1.95
CA SER A 278 -12.47 -37.86 0.71
C SER A 278 -13.86 -38.47 0.95
N ASN A 279 -14.88 -37.93 0.27
CA ASN A 279 -16.22 -38.51 0.22
C ASN A 279 -16.34 -39.68 -0.76
N LEU A 280 -15.29 -39.95 -1.55
CA LEU A 280 -15.23 -41.08 -2.46
C LEU A 280 -15.40 -42.39 -1.68
N LYS A 281 -16.12 -43.33 -2.28
CA LYS A 281 -16.28 -44.67 -1.74
C LYS A 281 -15.18 -45.59 -2.25
N ALA A 282 -14.61 -46.38 -1.36
CA ALA A 282 -13.65 -47.42 -1.68
C ALA A 282 -14.02 -48.70 -0.92
N TRP A 283 -13.59 -49.84 -1.46
CA TRP A 283 -13.76 -51.14 -0.85
C TRP A 283 -12.68 -51.38 0.21
N PHE A 284 -13.11 -51.82 1.38
CA PHE A 284 -12.23 -52.18 2.49
C PHE A 284 -12.49 -53.62 2.91
N ILE A 285 -11.47 -54.26 3.47
CA ILE A 285 -11.52 -55.61 4.03
C ILE A 285 -11.16 -55.54 5.51
N CYS A 286 -11.95 -56.20 6.34
CA CYS A 286 -11.74 -56.20 7.79
C CYS A 286 -10.50 -57.05 8.10
N PRO A 287 -9.56 -56.57 8.92
CA PRO A 287 -8.38 -57.35 9.27
C PRO A 287 -8.72 -58.61 10.06
N GLU A 288 -9.71 -58.53 10.96
CA GLU A 288 -10.05 -59.62 11.89
C GLU A 288 -10.91 -60.71 11.24
N TYR A 289 -12.00 -60.30 10.57
CA TYR A 289 -13.02 -61.24 10.06
C TYR A 289 -13.17 -61.20 8.53
N ARG A 290 -12.28 -60.48 7.83
CA ARG A 290 -12.21 -60.43 6.36
C ARG A 290 -13.50 -59.98 5.65
N HIS A 291 -14.44 -59.38 6.36
CA HIS A 291 -15.63 -58.76 5.77
C HIS A 291 -15.23 -57.70 4.75
N SER A 292 -15.76 -57.78 3.53
CA SER A 292 -15.54 -56.79 2.47
C SER A 292 -16.73 -55.82 2.45
N TRP A 293 -16.48 -54.51 2.53
CA TRP A 293 -17.53 -53.49 2.48
C TRP A 293 -17.12 -52.26 1.68
N LEU A 294 -18.11 -51.55 1.12
CA LEU A 294 -17.92 -50.28 0.44
C LEU A 294 -18.16 -49.13 1.43
N GLY A 295 -17.14 -48.30 1.68
CA GLY A 295 -17.20 -47.21 2.66
C GLY A 295 -16.68 -45.89 2.09
N LYS A 296 -17.23 -44.77 2.57
CA LYS A 296 -16.64 -43.45 2.30
C LYS A 296 -15.28 -43.36 2.98
N ILE A 297 -14.22 -43.03 2.23
CA ILE A 297 -12.83 -42.99 2.74
C ILE A 297 -12.73 -42.16 4.02
N GLY A 298 -13.28 -40.93 4.04
CA GLY A 298 -13.24 -40.06 5.22
C GLY A 298 -14.00 -40.56 6.44
N SER A 299 -14.97 -41.47 6.27
CA SER A 299 -15.64 -42.09 7.41
C SER A 299 -14.81 -43.24 7.98
N VAL A 300 -14.22 -44.06 7.12
CA VAL A 300 -13.34 -45.18 7.52
C VAL A 300 -12.06 -44.67 8.19
N VAL A 301 -11.44 -43.61 7.66
CA VAL A 301 -10.26 -42.98 8.27
C VAL A 301 -10.54 -42.45 9.68
N ARG A 302 -11.74 -41.88 9.93
CA ARG A 302 -12.13 -41.43 11.27
C ARG A 302 -12.22 -42.60 12.25
N SER A 303 -12.71 -43.76 11.79
CA SER A 303 -12.70 -44.99 12.58
C SER A 303 -11.27 -45.42 12.92
N TRP A 304 -10.34 -45.38 11.96
CA TRP A 304 -8.93 -45.71 12.22
C TRP A 304 -8.30 -44.80 13.29
N MET A 305 -8.60 -43.51 13.26
CA MET A 305 -8.11 -42.54 14.27
C MET A 305 -8.67 -42.79 15.67
N THR A 306 -9.81 -43.47 15.78
CA THR A 306 -10.43 -43.84 17.06
C THR A 306 -10.09 -45.28 17.47
N GLY A 307 -9.12 -45.91 16.80
CA GLY A 307 -8.67 -47.27 17.09
C GLY A 307 -9.57 -48.38 16.55
N THR A 308 -10.61 -48.06 15.76
CA THR A 308 -11.55 -49.05 15.22
C THR A 308 -11.32 -49.31 13.73
N SER A 309 -11.71 -50.50 13.26
CA SER A 309 -11.60 -50.85 11.83
C SER A 309 -12.61 -50.12 10.93
N GLY A 310 -13.70 -49.59 11.50
CA GLY A 310 -14.80 -48.99 10.74
C GLY A 310 -15.63 -50.00 9.94
N CYS A 311 -15.43 -51.30 10.18
CA CYS A 311 -16.23 -52.36 9.56
C CYS A 311 -17.67 -52.33 10.11
N PRO A 312 -18.69 -52.14 9.27
CA PRO A 312 -20.08 -52.06 9.74
C PRO A 312 -20.58 -53.37 10.36
N VAL A 313 -20.06 -54.51 9.91
CA VAL A 313 -20.44 -55.84 10.44
C VAL A 313 -19.86 -56.04 11.85
N CYS A 314 -18.59 -55.71 12.06
CA CYS A 314 -17.97 -55.79 13.39
C CYS A 314 -18.58 -54.76 14.35
N ALA A 315 -18.86 -53.54 13.87
CA ALA A 315 -19.53 -52.51 14.65
C ALA A 315 -20.97 -52.93 15.08
N GLY A 316 -21.65 -53.73 14.26
CA GLY A 316 -22.97 -54.29 14.59
C GLY A 316 -22.96 -55.45 15.58
N ARG A 317 -21.78 -56.03 15.88
CA ARG A 317 -21.58 -57.14 16.84
C ARG A 317 -20.94 -56.71 18.17
N LEU A 318 -20.48 -55.47 18.29
CA LEU A 318 -20.13 -54.89 19.58
C LEU A 318 -21.42 -54.73 20.39
N GLU A 319 -21.47 -55.27 21.61
CA GLU A 319 -22.58 -55.05 22.54
C GLU A 319 -22.90 -53.54 22.58
N LYS A 320 -24.12 -53.17 22.16
CA LYS A 320 -24.58 -51.80 22.34
C LYS A 320 -24.53 -51.53 23.85
N PRO A 321 -23.99 -50.37 24.30
CA PRO A 321 -23.95 -50.07 25.72
C PRO A 321 -25.35 -50.24 26.33
N LYS A 322 -25.43 -50.96 27.46
CA LYS A 322 -26.65 -51.23 28.25
C LYS A 322 -27.52 -49.97 28.27
N LYS A 323 -28.78 -50.11 27.80
CA LYS A 323 -29.89 -49.13 27.82
C LYS A 323 -29.42 -47.66 27.92
N GLN A 324 -29.46 -46.91 26.82
CA GLN A 324 -29.21 -45.47 26.86
C GLN A 324 -30.07 -44.83 27.95
N LYS A 325 -29.42 -44.16 28.91
CA LYS A 325 -30.13 -43.47 30.00
C LYS A 325 -31.15 -42.50 29.40
N THR A 326 -32.35 -42.51 29.97
CA THR A 326 -33.42 -41.61 29.57
C THR A 326 -33.14 -40.19 30.08
N LEU A 327 -33.88 -39.20 29.58
CA LEU A 327 -33.68 -37.79 29.94
C LEU A 327 -33.86 -37.57 31.45
N THR A 328 -34.86 -38.23 32.05
CA THR A 328 -35.12 -38.19 33.50
C THR A 328 -34.10 -38.99 34.31
N GLU A 329 -33.63 -40.14 33.81
CA GLU A 329 -32.60 -40.95 34.49
C GLU A 329 -31.23 -40.24 34.53
N ALA A 330 -30.91 -39.45 33.49
CA ALA A 330 -29.63 -38.78 33.38
C ALA A 330 -29.65 -37.34 33.92
N PHE A 331 -30.72 -36.59 33.69
CA PHE A 331 -30.84 -35.16 34.03
C PHE A 331 -32.21 -34.83 34.64
N PRO A 332 -32.55 -35.37 35.83
CA PRO A 332 -33.85 -35.14 36.46
C PRO A 332 -34.10 -33.65 36.73
N GLU A 333 -33.09 -32.92 37.19
CA GLU A 333 -33.17 -31.47 37.46
C GLU A 333 -33.45 -30.64 36.20
N MET A 334 -32.94 -31.05 35.04
CA MET A 334 -33.19 -30.36 33.77
C MET A 334 -34.66 -30.44 33.39
N VAL A 335 -35.22 -31.66 33.49
CA VAL A 335 -36.62 -31.93 33.18
C VAL A 335 -37.49 -31.16 34.16
N GLU A 336 -37.19 -31.25 35.45
CA GLU A 336 -37.95 -30.53 36.46
C GLU A 336 -37.92 -29.02 36.22
N GLN A 337 -36.75 -28.40 36.01
CA GLN A 337 -36.62 -26.94 35.96
C GLN A 337 -37.03 -26.32 34.62
N PHE A 338 -36.91 -27.07 33.52
CA PHE A 338 -37.02 -26.49 32.17
C PHE A 338 -38.03 -27.19 31.26
N TRP A 339 -38.64 -28.32 31.62
CA TRP A 339 -39.62 -28.98 30.75
C TRP A 339 -41.01 -28.32 30.84
N SER A 340 -41.63 -28.04 29.70
CA SER A 340 -43.03 -27.60 29.65
C SER A 340 -43.96 -28.81 29.54
N TYR A 341 -44.68 -29.16 30.61
CA TYR A 341 -45.65 -30.26 30.60
C TYR A 341 -46.95 -29.89 29.88
N GLU A 342 -47.30 -28.60 29.81
CA GLU A 342 -48.52 -28.12 29.14
C GLU A 342 -48.40 -28.17 27.62
N LYS A 343 -47.20 -27.91 27.07
CA LYS A 343 -46.98 -27.83 25.61
C LYS A 343 -46.37 -29.07 24.99
N ASN A 344 -45.92 -30.03 25.80
CA ASN A 344 -45.33 -31.27 25.30
C ASN A 344 -46.27 -32.45 25.53
N GLU A 345 -46.61 -33.13 24.43
CA GLU A 345 -47.21 -34.46 24.45
C GLU A 345 -46.15 -35.57 24.64
N LEU A 346 -44.86 -35.21 24.65
CA LEU A 346 -43.73 -36.13 24.79
C LEU A 346 -43.47 -36.46 26.26
N ASP A 347 -43.35 -37.76 26.54
CA ASP A 347 -42.97 -38.28 27.87
C ASP A 347 -41.43 -38.26 28.03
N PRO A 348 -40.86 -37.41 28.91
CA PRO A 348 -39.42 -37.30 29.11
C PRO A 348 -38.78 -38.59 29.66
N GLN A 349 -39.56 -39.48 30.29
CA GLN A 349 -39.05 -40.76 30.79
C GLN A 349 -38.74 -41.75 29.67
N LYS A 350 -39.29 -41.55 28.47
CA LYS A 350 -39.09 -42.44 27.30
C LYS A 350 -38.14 -41.86 26.27
N LEU A 351 -37.57 -40.68 26.52
CA LEU A 351 -36.71 -39.96 25.59
C LEU A 351 -35.24 -40.16 25.96
N THR A 352 -34.40 -40.43 24.96
CA THR A 352 -32.94 -40.54 25.14
C THR A 352 -32.25 -39.20 24.94
N LEU A 353 -31.05 -39.04 25.51
CA LEU A 353 -30.24 -37.82 25.44
C LEU A 353 -29.91 -37.35 24.02
N GLY A 354 -29.82 -38.29 23.06
CA GLY A 354 -29.51 -38.02 21.66
C GLY A 354 -30.73 -37.75 20.77
N SER A 355 -31.93 -37.68 21.34
CA SER A 355 -33.16 -37.52 20.56
C SER A 355 -33.18 -36.19 19.80
N ASN A 356 -33.45 -36.25 18.49
CA ASN A 356 -33.68 -35.06 17.66
C ASN A 356 -35.14 -34.58 17.69
N ARG A 357 -36.02 -35.20 18.51
CA ARG A 357 -37.40 -34.75 18.66
C ARG A 357 -37.42 -33.34 19.26
N MET A 358 -38.33 -32.51 18.78
CA MET A 358 -38.55 -31.16 19.27
C MET A 358 -39.36 -31.20 20.56
N ALA A 359 -38.96 -30.42 21.55
CA ALA A 359 -39.71 -30.23 22.78
C ALA A 359 -39.74 -28.75 23.15
N TRP A 360 -40.81 -28.35 23.84
CA TRP A 360 -40.95 -27.06 24.47
C TRP A 360 -40.30 -27.06 25.85
N PHE A 361 -39.52 -26.01 26.10
CA PHE A 361 -38.87 -25.79 27.38
C PHE A 361 -39.33 -24.44 27.93
N LEU A 362 -39.49 -24.36 29.25
CA LEU A 362 -39.93 -23.18 29.98
C LEU A 362 -38.99 -22.93 31.16
N CYS A 363 -38.33 -21.78 31.17
CA CYS A 363 -37.56 -21.36 32.34
C CYS A 363 -38.47 -20.64 33.33
N ARG A 364 -38.87 -21.33 34.41
CA ARG A 364 -39.74 -20.76 35.45
C ARG A 364 -39.16 -19.53 36.16
N ARG A 365 -37.83 -19.34 36.16
CA ARG A 365 -37.16 -18.17 36.78
C ARG A 365 -37.33 -16.88 35.98
N HIS A 366 -37.48 -16.97 34.67
CA HIS A 366 -37.53 -15.80 33.77
C HIS A 366 -38.76 -15.81 32.88
N ASP A 367 -39.68 -16.74 33.12
CA ASP A 367 -40.86 -17.01 32.30
C ASP A 367 -40.55 -17.05 30.79
N TYR A 368 -39.39 -17.65 30.46
CA TYR A 368 -38.90 -17.68 29.08
C TYR A 368 -39.08 -19.07 28.49
N GLU A 369 -39.85 -19.14 27.41
CA GLU A 369 -40.10 -20.37 26.68
C GLU A 369 -39.26 -20.48 25.41
N TRP A 370 -38.89 -21.71 25.05
CA TRP A 370 -38.26 -21.98 23.76
C TRP A 370 -38.56 -23.39 23.25
N HIS A 371 -38.58 -23.53 21.93
CA HIS A 371 -38.81 -24.80 21.24
C HIS A 371 -37.52 -25.27 20.56
N SER A 372 -37.02 -26.46 20.88
CA SER A 372 -35.71 -26.94 20.41
C SER A 372 -35.61 -28.47 20.38
N PRO A 373 -34.72 -29.06 19.55
CA PRO A 373 -34.37 -30.47 19.67
C PRO A 373 -33.80 -30.80 21.06
N ILE A 374 -34.22 -31.94 21.61
CA ILE A 374 -33.76 -32.43 22.93
C ILE A 374 -32.22 -32.54 22.96
N CYS A 375 -31.62 -33.13 21.92
CA CYS A 375 -30.16 -33.30 21.84
C CYS A 375 -29.39 -31.98 21.89
N LEU A 376 -29.91 -30.91 21.27
CA LEU A 376 -29.24 -29.60 21.28
C LEU A 376 -29.30 -29.00 22.69
N THR A 377 -30.47 -29.06 23.33
CA THR A 377 -30.64 -28.54 24.68
C THR A 377 -29.77 -29.32 25.68
N VAL A 378 -29.66 -30.64 25.54
CA VAL A 378 -28.80 -31.48 26.39
C VAL A 378 -27.30 -31.22 26.16
N TYR A 379 -26.81 -31.33 24.93
CA TYR A 379 -25.36 -31.34 24.67
C TYR A 379 -24.76 -29.94 24.54
N GLN A 380 -25.50 -28.98 23.97
CA GLN A 380 -24.97 -27.63 23.74
C GLN A 380 -25.31 -26.67 24.88
N SER A 381 -26.36 -26.97 25.65
CA SER A 381 -26.73 -26.16 26.80
C SER A 381 -26.41 -26.89 28.11
N TRP A 382 -27.19 -27.91 28.48
CA TRP A 382 -27.16 -28.48 29.83
C TRP A 382 -25.78 -29.00 30.25
N LYS A 383 -25.13 -29.80 29.39
CA LYS A 383 -23.77 -30.31 29.63
C LYS A 383 -22.68 -29.25 29.63
N GLN A 384 -22.97 -28.05 29.13
CA GLN A 384 -22.07 -26.89 29.17
C GLN A 384 -22.40 -25.99 30.36
N GLU A 385 -23.13 -26.51 31.37
CA GLU A 385 -23.64 -25.77 32.53
C GLU A 385 -24.50 -24.56 32.13
N ARG A 386 -25.15 -24.64 30.96
CA ARG A 386 -26.06 -23.63 30.44
C ARG A 386 -27.46 -24.21 30.47
N SER A 387 -28.40 -23.51 31.08
CA SER A 387 -29.77 -24.01 31.20
C SER A 387 -30.58 -24.02 29.88
N GLY A 388 -30.02 -23.57 28.75
CA GLY A 388 -30.72 -23.44 27.46
C GLY A 388 -31.61 -22.20 27.36
N CYS A 389 -32.14 -21.72 28.50
CA CYS A 389 -32.77 -20.40 28.59
C CYS A 389 -31.80 -19.31 28.13
N ARG A 390 -32.20 -18.51 27.14
CA ARG A 390 -31.37 -17.42 26.60
C ARG A 390 -31.11 -16.31 27.62
N VAL A 391 -32.04 -16.11 28.56
CA VAL A 391 -31.89 -15.12 29.64
C VAL A 391 -30.85 -15.60 30.66
N CYS A 392 -31.01 -16.81 31.18
CA CYS A 392 -30.01 -17.44 32.06
C CYS A 392 -28.64 -17.57 31.38
N SER A 393 -28.58 -17.98 30.11
CA SER A 393 -27.31 -18.20 29.41
C SER A 393 -26.57 -16.89 29.17
N LYS A 394 -27.29 -15.78 28.91
CA LYS A 394 -26.70 -14.44 28.89
C LYS A 394 -26.27 -13.97 30.29
N LEU A 395 -26.97 -14.38 31.35
CA LEU A 395 -26.56 -14.12 32.73
C LEU A 395 -25.28 -14.89 33.07
N ILE A 396 -25.18 -16.17 32.70
CA ILE A 396 -24.00 -17.04 32.89
C ILE A 396 -22.82 -16.57 32.02
N ASP A 397 -23.05 -16.21 30.75
CA ASP A 397 -22.02 -15.63 29.88
C ASP A 397 -21.54 -14.25 30.38
N ARG A 398 -22.41 -13.51 31.10
CA ARG A 398 -22.01 -12.31 31.83
C ARG A 398 -21.29 -12.67 33.13
N LEU A 399 -21.63 -13.75 33.83
CA LEU A 399 -21.14 -14.07 35.17
C LEU A 399 -19.88 -14.95 35.19
N LEU A 400 -19.50 -15.59 34.09
CA LEU A 400 -18.22 -16.32 33.98
C LEU A 400 -17.04 -15.33 33.93
N PRO A 401 -16.27 -15.15 35.03
CA PRO A 401 -15.18 -14.17 35.10
C PRO A 401 -14.02 -14.54 34.17
N TYR A 402 -13.95 -15.80 33.74
CA TYR A 402 -12.74 -16.39 33.17
C TYR A 402 -12.53 -16.17 31.67
N ARG A 403 -13.52 -15.65 30.91
CA ARG A 403 -13.34 -15.46 29.46
C ARG A 403 -13.11 -14.02 29.02
N ASN A 404 -13.49 -13.01 29.81
CA ASN A 404 -13.22 -11.61 29.47
C ASN A 404 -13.06 -10.77 30.76
N PRO A 405 -11.85 -10.26 31.05
CA PRO A 405 -11.62 -9.38 32.20
C PRO A 405 -12.55 -8.16 32.19
N ARG A 406 -13.03 -7.74 33.37
CA ARG A 406 -13.83 -6.51 33.51
C ARG A 406 -12.97 -5.28 33.29
N LEU A 407 -13.58 -4.25 32.74
CA LEU A 407 -12.91 -2.99 32.44
C LEU A 407 -12.40 -2.32 33.73
N MET A 408 -13.25 -2.23 34.76
CA MET A 408 -12.88 -1.66 36.07
C MET A 408 -11.83 -2.49 36.80
N GLU A 409 -11.92 -3.83 36.77
CA GLU A 409 -10.94 -4.70 37.44
C GLU A 409 -9.57 -4.67 36.76
N THR A 410 -9.54 -4.55 35.43
CA THR A 410 -8.28 -4.56 34.66
C THR A 410 -7.58 -3.20 34.66
N TYR A 411 -8.34 -2.11 34.65
CA TYR A 411 -7.82 -0.73 34.54
C TYR A 411 -8.45 0.21 35.59
N PRO A 412 -8.38 -0.11 36.90
CA PRO A 412 -9.05 0.67 37.94
C PRO A 412 -8.49 2.10 38.03
N ALA A 413 -7.17 2.27 37.89
CA ALA A 413 -6.52 3.57 37.98
C ALA A 413 -6.89 4.46 36.79
N GLU A 414 -6.91 3.93 35.56
CA GLU A 414 -7.27 4.69 34.38
C GLU A 414 -8.76 5.03 34.34
N ILE A 415 -9.63 4.13 34.81
CA ILE A 415 -11.07 4.40 34.94
C ILE A 415 -11.31 5.49 35.98
N ALA A 416 -10.75 5.38 37.18
CA ALA A 416 -10.84 6.42 38.20
C ALA A 416 -10.34 7.78 37.68
N ARG A 417 -9.28 7.76 36.86
CA ARG A 417 -8.68 8.97 36.30
C ARG A 417 -9.47 9.58 35.14
N LEU A 418 -10.06 8.78 34.25
CA LEU A 418 -10.57 9.25 32.96
C LEU A 418 -12.08 9.09 32.74
N TRP A 419 -12.77 8.26 33.51
CA TRP A 419 -14.19 7.98 33.29
C TRP A 419 -15.07 9.15 33.74
N ASP A 420 -15.98 9.60 32.88
CA ASP A 420 -16.95 10.65 33.23
C ASP A 420 -18.20 10.01 33.88
N TYR A 421 -18.19 9.87 35.21
CA TYR A 421 -19.27 9.21 35.96
C TYR A 421 -20.65 9.84 35.71
N PRO A 422 -20.86 11.16 35.86
CA PRO A 422 -22.18 11.76 35.65
C PRO A 422 -22.76 11.49 34.27
N LYS A 423 -21.96 11.63 33.19
CA LYS A 423 -22.44 11.40 31.82
C LYS A 423 -22.68 9.92 31.51
N ASN A 424 -21.90 9.02 32.09
CA ASN A 424 -22.06 7.59 31.86
C ASN A 424 -23.20 7.00 32.69
N GLU A 425 -23.45 7.52 33.90
CA GLU A 425 -24.62 7.16 34.72
C GLU A 425 -25.93 7.52 34.01
N MET A 426 -26.01 8.71 33.40
CA MET A 426 -27.15 9.09 32.56
C MET A 426 -27.41 8.12 31.39
N ASN A 427 -26.37 7.42 30.93
CA ASN A 427 -26.46 6.43 29.85
C ASN A 427 -26.52 4.98 30.36
N LEU A 428 -26.73 4.78 31.67
CA LEU A 428 -26.76 3.47 32.33
C LEU A 428 -25.51 2.62 32.08
N LEU A 429 -24.35 3.28 31.95
CA LEU A 429 -23.06 2.65 31.72
C LEU A 429 -22.25 2.56 33.02
N ASP A 430 -21.99 1.33 33.45
CA ASP A 430 -21.19 1.00 34.62
C ASP A 430 -19.88 0.30 34.18
N PRO A 431 -18.70 0.89 34.45
CA PRO A 431 -17.42 0.30 34.06
C PRO A 431 -17.14 -1.05 34.72
N ALA A 432 -17.74 -1.38 35.87
CA ALA A 432 -17.62 -2.69 36.51
C ALA A 432 -18.37 -3.79 35.73
N ARG A 433 -19.41 -3.43 34.97
CA ARG A 433 -20.20 -4.36 34.14
C ARG A 433 -19.64 -4.53 32.73
N LEU A 434 -18.83 -3.58 32.26
CA LEU A 434 -18.20 -3.65 30.94
C LEU A 434 -16.98 -4.59 30.93
N THR A 435 -16.74 -5.22 29.78
CA THR A 435 -15.50 -5.99 29.53
C THR A 435 -14.48 -5.14 28.76
N ILE A 436 -13.21 -5.54 28.81
CA ILE A 436 -12.11 -4.90 28.04
C ILE A 436 -12.26 -4.98 26.51
N HIS A 437 -13.30 -5.67 26.01
CA HIS A 437 -13.62 -5.80 24.59
C HIS A 437 -14.98 -5.19 24.22
N SER A 438 -15.64 -4.52 25.17
CA SER A 438 -16.97 -3.95 24.98
C SER A 438 -17.00 -2.96 23.80
N SER A 439 -18.04 -3.08 22.97
CA SER A 439 -18.34 -2.18 21.86
C SER A 439 -19.10 -0.92 22.29
N HIS A 440 -19.51 -0.82 23.56
CA HIS A 440 -20.25 0.34 24.09
C HIS A 440 -19.39 1.61 24.07
N TYR A 441 -20.01 2.72 23.70
CA TYR A 441 -19.41 4.05 23.74
C TYR A 441 -19.60 4.65 25.12
N ALA A 442 -18.51 5.09 25.74
CA ALA A 442 -18.52 5.75 27.04
C ALA A 442 -17.88 7.14 26.92
N TRP A 443 -18.29 8.03 27.81
CA TRP A 443 -17.73 9.36 28.01
C TRP A 443 -16.48 9.30 28.88
N TYR A 444 -15.46 10.03 28.47
CA TYR A 444 -14.22 10.18 29.22
C TYR A 444 -13.88 11.65 29.33
N ARG A 445 -13.24 12.01 30.44
CA ARG A 445 -12.76 13.35 30.73
C ARG A 445 -11.33 13.26 31.25
N CYS A 446 -10.40 13.96 30.61
CA CYS A 446 -9.01 13.97 31.04
C CYS A 446 -8.84 14.98 32.18
N PRO A 447 -8.25 14.61 33.33
CA PRO A 447 -8.03 15.54 34.44
C PRO A 447 -6.84 16.48 34.19
N VAL A 448 -5.97 16.16 33.23
CA VAL A 448 -4.78 16.96 32.90
C VAL A 448 -5.14 18.14 32.00
N ASP A 449 -5.87 17.89 30.91
CA ASP A 449 -6.19 18.90 29.89
C ASP A 449 -7.68 19.31 29.90
N GLY A 450 -8.52 18.62 30.68
CA GLY A 450 -9.95 18.88 30.76
C GLY A 450 -10.73 18.50 29.50
N PHE A 451 -10.11 17.81 28.52
CA PHE A 451 -10.77 17.40 27.29
C PHE A 451 -11.75 16.27 27.57
N GLU A 452 -12.95 16.41 27.00
CA GLU A 452 -14.03 15.44 27.10
C GLU A 452 -14.23 14.79 25.74
N TRP A 453 -14.34 13.46 25.71
CA TRP A 453 -14.56 12.72 24.46
C TRP A 453 -15.35 11.44 24.68
N VAL A 454 -15.92 10.93 23.60
CA VAL A 454 -16.64 9.66 23.57
C VAL A 454 -15.86 8.66 22.74
N THR A 455 -15.70 7.43 23.24
CA THR A 455 -15.14 6.33 22.46
C THR A 455 -15.55 4.96 23.00
N ARG A 456 -15.24 3.91 22.25
CA ARG A 456 -15.54 2.52 22.63
C ARG A 456 -14.65 2.08 23.80
N ALA A 457 -15.24 1.46 24.81
CA ALA A 457 -14.51 0.88 25.95
C ALA A 457 -13.42 -0.13 25.52
N GLY A 458 -13.70 -0.96 24.50
CA GLY A 458 -12.70 -1.88 23.95
C GLY A 458 -11.55 -1.17 23.19
N TYR A 459 -11.78 0.02 22.65
CA TYR A 459 -10.72 0.81 22.01
C TYR A 459 -9.83 1.50 23.05
N ILE A 460 -10.41 2.08 24.11
CA ILE A 460 -9.62 2.71 25.17
C ILE A 460 -8.74 1.68 25.90
N SER A 461 -9.28 0.48 26.16
CA SER A 461 -8.54 -0.63 26.77
C SER A 461 -7.29 -1.00 25.97
N LYS A 462 -7.39 -1.05 24.63
CA LYS A 462 -6.24 -1.29 23.74
C LYS A 462 -5.18 -0.20 23.85
N LEU A 463 -5.57 1.05 24.10
CA LEU A 463 -4.63 2.16 24.28
C LEU A 463 -3.89 2.05 25.61
N TRP A 464 -4.60 1.78 26.71
CA TRP A 464 -4.00 1.58 28.03
C TRP A 464 -3.05 0.39 28.05
N LYS A 465 -3.43 -0.75 27.45
CA LYS A 465 -2.54 -1.92 27.28
C LYS A 465 -1.24 -1.58 26.55
N ALA A 466 -1.27 -0.64 25.62
CA ALA A 466 -0.11 -0.19 24.87
C ALA A 466 0.69 0.92 25.58
N GLY A 467 0.42 1.20 26.86
CA GLY A 467 1.07 2.25 27.65
C GLY A 467 0.75 3.67 27.18
N LYS A 468 -0.39 3.86 26.49
CA LYS A 468 -0.81 5.18 25.98
C LYS A 468 -1.82 5.82 26.94
N PRO A 469 -1.80 7.16 27.11
CA PRO A 469 -2.61 7.86 28.13
C PRO A 469 -4.13 7.83 27.91
N GLY A 470 -4.63 7.18 26.85
CA GLY A 470 -6.06 7.15 26.47
C GLY A 470 -6.55 8.44 25.82
N CYS A 471 -6.36 9.58 26.50
CA CYS A 471 -6.78 10.91 26.02
C CYS A 471 -6.22 11.22 24.62
N PRO A 472 -7.06 11.53 23.61
CA PRO A 472 -6.61 11.91 22.27
C PRO A 472 -5.69 13.13 22.26
N VAL A 473 -5.95 14.09 23.16
CA VAL A 473 -5.20 15.34 23.28
C VAL A 473 -3.82 15.07 23.85
N CYS A 474 -3.70 14.48 25.05
CA CYS A 474 -2.40 14.09 25.62
C CYS A 474 -1.54 13.25 24.64
N ARG A 475 -2.18 12.37 23.87
CA ARG A 475 -1.50 11.55 22.85
C ARG A 475 -1.03 12.37 21.66
N GLY A 476 -1.80 13.38 21.25
CA GLY A 476 -1.44 14.36 20.24
C GLY A 476 -0.32 15.28 20.72
N ALA A 477 -0.40 15.79 21.95
CA ALA A 477 0.63 16.61 22.59
C ALA A 477 1.97 15.87 22.66
N ARG A 478 1.99 14.60 23.10
CA ARG A 478 3.21 13.78 23.11
C ARG A 478 3.81 13.60 21.70
N ARG A 479 2.98 13.60 20.64
CA ARG A 479 3.45 13.51 19.25
C ARG A 479 3.94 14.85 18.70
N ALA A 480 3.30 15.94 19.10
CA ALA A 480 3.61 17.28 18.63
C ALA A 480 4.84 17.85 19.36
N GLY A 481 4.95 17.67 20.68
CA GLY A 481 6.06 18.14 21.51
C GLY A 481 6.35 19.63 21.30
N GLU A 482 7.63 19.97 21.16
CA GLU A 482 8.14 21.32 20.86
C GLU A 482 7.64 21.88 19.51
N LYS A 483 7.08 21.03 18.64
CA LYS A 483 6.55 21.44 17.33
C LYS A 483 5.06 21.79 17.38
N SER A 484 4.43 21.75 18.56
CA SER A 484 3.04 22.18 18.72
C SER A 484 2.86 23.66 18.40
N LEU A 485 1.64 24.05 18.05
CA LEU A 485 1.28 25.44 17.75
C LEU A 485 1.52 26.34 18.96
N ARG A 486 1.24 25.85 20.17
CA ARG A 486 1.52 26.58 21.42
C ARG A 486 3.01 26.79 21.66
N ALA A 487 3.83 25.77 21.44
CA ALA A 487 5.28 25.84 21.68
C ALA A 487 6.01 26.64 20.60
N GLY A 488 5.66 26.42 19.32
CA GLY A 488 6.32 27.09 18.20
C GLY A 488 5.83 28.51 17.92
N TYR A 489 4.60 28.86 18.33
CA TYR A 489 4.00 30.18 18.08
C TYR A 489 3.18 30.66 19.30
N PRO A 490 3.83 30.89 20.47
CA PRO A 490 3.14 31.22 21.71
C PRO A 490 2.38 32.56 21.64
N GLU A 491 2.94 33.57 20.97
CA GLU A 491 2.32 34.89 20.75
C GLU A 491 1.12 34.80 19.81
N PHE A 492 1.19 34.04 18.72
CA PHE A 492 0.05 33.79 17.82
C PHE A 492 -1.16 33.24 18.58
N VAL A 493 -0.88 32.28 19.48
CA VAL A 493 -1.92 31.67 20.30
C VAL A 493 -2.42 32.66 21.35
N ALA A 494 -1.55 33.45 21.98
CA ALA A 494 -1.96 34.44 22.98
C ALA A 494 -2.84 35.54 22.36
N ASP A 495 -2.44 36.06 21.20
CA ASP A 495 -3.02 37.27 20.62
C ASP A 495 -4.28 36.98 19.83
N LEU A 496 -4.31 35.86 19.08
CA LEU A 496 -5.36 35.63 18.09
C LEU A 496 -6.27 34.45 18.44
N TRP A 497 -5.87 33.51 19.29
CA TRP A 497 -6.65 32.27 19.47
C TRP A 497 -7.91 32.46 20.31
N TRP A 498 -9.08 32.07 19.77
CA TRP A 498 -10.31 32.10 20.56
C TRP A 498 -10.53 30.82 21.36
N THR A 499 -9.93 30.75 22.57
CA THR A 499 -9.90 29.57 23.44
C THR A 499 -11.27 28.94 23.69
N ARG A 500 -12.28 29.72 24.11
CA ARG A 500 -13.60 29.18 24.47
C ARG A 500 -14.28 28.47 23.29
N LYS A 501 -14.27 29.07 22.09
CA LYS A 501 -14.88 28.45 20.90
C LYS A 501 -14.06 27.27 20.38
N ASN A 502 -12.74 27.38 20.37
CA ASN A 502 -11.88 26.31 19.88
C ASN A 502 -11.87 25.08 20.79
N LYS A 503 -12.01 25.28 22.11
CA LYS A 503 -12.18 24.17 23.06
C LYS A 503 -13.45 23.37 22.77
N ALA A 504 -14.56 24.04 22.43
CA ALA A 504 -15.80 23.37 22.04
C ALA A 504 -15.68 22.56 20.73
N LEU A 505 -14.74 22.94 19.84
CA LEU A 505 -14.42 22.21 18.60
C LEU A 505 -13.36 21.11 18.82
N GLY A 506 -12.91 20.89 20.05
CA GLY A 506 -11.82 19.95 20.35
C GLY A 506 -10.50 20.35 19.68
N LEU A 507 -10.26 21.66 19.56
CA LEU A 507 -9.02 22.24 19.02
C LEU A 507 -8.19 22.79 20.18
N LEU A 508 -7.02 22.22 20.39
CA LEU A 508 -6.08 22.60 21.44
C LEU A 508 -4.71 22.93 20.83
N PRO A 509 -4.18 24.14 20.99
CA PRO A 509 -2.89 24.55 20.44
C PRO A 509 -1.72 23.63 20.80
N GLU A 510 -1.80 22.94 21.93
CA GLU A 510 -0.77 22.04 22.47
C GLU A 510 -0.65 20.74 21.66
N VAL A 511 -1.65 20.41 20.84
CA VAL A 511 -1.69 19.15 20.04
C VAL A 511 -1.72 19.39 18.55
N LEU A 512 -1.97 20.63 18.14
CA LEU A 512 -2.05 21.03 16.74
C LEU A 512 -0.66 21.41 16.26
N LEU A 513 -0.28 20.96 15.07
CA LEU A 513 0.92 21.46 14.40
C LEU A 513 0.58 22.73 13.61
N PRO A 514 1.49 23.71 13.51
CA PRO A 514 1.30 24.94 12.72
C PRO A 514 0.93 24.69 11.25
N GLU A 515 1.34 23.57 10.68
CA GLU A 515 1.07 23.19 9.29
C GLU A 515 -0.31 22.54 9.08
N THR A 516 -1.10 22.40 10.15
CA THR A 516 -2.41 21.77 10.10
C THR A 516 -3.39 22.57 9.25
N ARG A 517 -4.12 21.89 8.37
CA ARG A 517 -5.21 22.51 7.59
C ARG A 517 -6.49 22.70 8.39
N ARG A 518 -6.55 22.25 9.66
CA ARG A 518 -7.72 22.44 10.51
C ARG A 518 -8.02 23.93 10.65
N GLU A 519 -9.31 24.24 10.69
CA GLU A 519 -9.82 25.59 10.84
C GLU A 519 -10.17 25.85 12.30
N ALA A 520 -9.91 27.06 12.76
CA ALA A 520 -10.13 27.50 14.13
C ALA A 520 -10.73 28.92 14.14
N TRP A 521 -11.36 29.27 15.26
CA TRP A 521 -11.82 30.62 15.54
C TRP A 521 -10.69 31.48 16.08
N PHE A 522 -10.58 32.69 15.53
CA PHE A 522 -9.63 33.71 15.96
C PHE A 522 -10.37 34.96 16.40
N ARG A 523 -9.72 35.77 17.24
CA ARG A 523 -10.21 37.06 17.71
C ARG A 523 -9.08 38.08 17.62
N CYS A 524 -9.35 39.21 16.99
CA CYS A 524 -8.38 40.28 16.85
C CYS A 524 -8.23 41.02 18.18
N PRO A 525 -7.00 41.28 18.67
CA PRO A 525 -6.78 42.07 19.87
C PRO A 525 -7.01 43.57 19.63
N LYS A 526 -6.89 44.05 18.37
CA LYS A 526 -7.05 45.48 18.03
C LYS A 526 -8.50 45.91 17.90
N ASP A 527 -9.30 45.18 17.13
CA ASP A 527 -10.69 45.56 16.79
C ASP A 527 -11.74 44.58 17.33
N GLY A 528 -11.33 43.47 17.96
CA GLY A 528 -12.24 42.46 18.50
C GLY A 528 -12.92 41.56 17.47
N THR A 529 -12.67 41.75 16.17
CA THR A 529 -13.24 40.96 15.08
C THR A 529 -12.96 39.48 15.29
N LYS A 530 -13.99 38.65 15.12
CA LYS A 530 -13.89 37.20 15.23
C LYS A 530 -14.05 36.59 13.86
N TRP A 531 -13.13 35.72 13.46
CA TRP A 531 -13.21 35.04 12.18
C TRP A 531 -12.80 33.58 12.28
N PHE A 532 -13.19 32.79 11.30
CA PHE A 532 -12.89 31.37 11.20
C PHE A 532 -11.97 31.15 10.00
N SER A 533 -10.82 30.51 10.22
CA SER A 533 -9.83 30.32 9.15
C SER A 533 -8.92 29.13 9.41
N SER A 534 -8.20 28.70 8.38
CA SER A 534 -7.22 27.62 8.46
C SER A 534 -5.97 28.06 9.22
N ILE A 535 -5.55 27.27 10.22
CA ILE A 535 -4.37 27.54 11.05
C ILE A 535 -3.11 27.68 10.18
N ARG A 536 -2.86 26.71 9.28
CA ARG A 536 -1.74 26.76 8.33
C ARG A 536 -1.76 28.03 7.47
N TYR A 537 -2.93 28.45 7.03
CA TYR A 537 -3.07 29.60 6.15
C TYR A 537 -2.69 30.88 6.87
N LEU A 538 -3.23 31.11 8.08
CA LEU A 538 -2.90 32.27 8.91
C LEU A 538 -1.42 32.30 9.30
N VAL A 539 -0.89 31.18 9.80
CA VAL A 539 0.51 31.10 10.22
C VAL A 539 1.46 31.43 9.07
N ASN A 540 1.26 30.82 7.89
CA ASN A 540 2.23 30.97 6.79
C ASN A 540 2.07 32.25 5.96
N ASN A 541 0.86 32.76 5.79
CA ASN A 541 0.61 33.91 4.90
C ASN A 541 0.57 35.25 5.63
N TYR A 542 0.30 35.24 6.94
CA TYR A 542 0.15 36.46 7.75
C TYR A 542 1.16 36.48 8.89
N TRP A 543 1.06 35.56 9.85
CA TRP A 543 1.82 35.64 11.10
C TRP A 543 3.34 35.67 10.87
N LYS A 544 3.87 34.76 10.05
CA LYS A 544 5.30 34.73 9.68
C LYS A 544 5.79 35.98 8.95
N LYS A 545 4.88 36.81 8.42
CA LYS A 545 5.19 38.06 7.73
C LYS A 545 4.96 39.28 8.63
N GLY A 546 4.81 39.09 9.95
CA GLY A 546 4.56 40.17 10.91
C GLY A 546 3.13 40.73 10.86
N ARG A 547 2.18 39.98 10.31
CA ARG A 547 0.79 40.40 10.10
C ARG A 547 -0.18 39.54 10.91
N ASN A 548 -1.30 40.12 11.37
CA ASN A 548 -2.25 39.40 12.23
C ASN A 548 -3.31 38.61 11.43
N GLY A 549 -3.49 38.90 10.14
CA GLY A 549 -4.45 38.19 9.29
C GLY A 549 -5.91 38.39 9.69
N CYS A 550 -6.21 39.44 10.47
CA CYS A 550 -7.56 39.85 10.74
C CYS A 550 -8.18 40.45 9.46
N PRO A 551 -9.35 39.99 9.01
CA PRO A 551 -9.97 40.49 7.78
C PRO A 551 -10.22 42.01 7.76
N VAL A 552 -10.37 42.63 8.94
CA VAL A 552 -10.61 44.07 9.08
C VAL A 552 -9.29 44.84 9.11
N CYS A 553 -8.31 44.42 9.93
CA CYS A 553 -6.99 45.06 9.99
C CYS A 553 -6.18 44.96 8.69
N GLU A 554 -6.43 43.95 7.84
CA GLU A 554 -5.72 43.78 6.56
C GLU A 554 -6.44 44.48 5.39
N ALA A 555 -7.67 44.94 5.59
CA ALA A 555 -8.45 45.70 4.62
C ALA A 555 -8.35 47.22 4.83
N ALA A 556 -7.88 47.64 6.02
CA ALA A 556 -7.49 49.01 6.35
C ALA A 556 -6.00 49.22 6.05
#